data_AF-A0A212EM23-F1
#
_entry.id   AF-A0A212EM23-F1
#
_cell.length_a   1.000
_cell.length_b   1.000
_cell.length_c   1.000
_cell.angle_alpha   90.00
_cell.angle_beta   90.00
_cell.angle_gamma   90.00
#
_symmetry.space_group_name_H-M   'P 1'
#
loop_
_entity.id
_entity.type
_entity.pdbx_description
1 polymer ?
#
loop_
_entity_poly.entity_id
_entity_poly.type
_entity_poly.pdbx_seq_one_letter_code
_entity_poly.pdbx_strand_id
1 'polypeptide(L)'
;FCRGRNLLLNFTSLVGRGDNLRYKMDILGPGEIGGYCKFHSTRLKNEAEHMSALQSWAPEFVNFVKTPGRPIPDGMCDITIDKPTYIMKLDATVNMYHHFCDFFNLYASLHVNSTHPSTFSRDNHILVWETFTYDSAFKDAFKAFTSNPIWDLKEFRGKTVCFKNAVFPLLPRMIFGLYYNTPLIYGCETSGLFHSFSKHILHSLNVKLHLRTDDRVRITLLSRGTTYRTILNEQEIVEALLKVKGYYVQRVVYDRTVPFTKQLDITHNTDVFIGMHGAGLTHLLFLPDWAALFEV
;
A
#
# COMPACT_ATOMS: atom_id res chain seq x y z
N PHE A 1 0.93 -13.87 -3.91
CA PHE A 1 1.12 -13.20 -5.21
C PHE A 1 0.56 -14.06 -6.31
N CYS A 2 -0.20 -13.50 -7.26
CA CYS A 2 -0.75 -14.21 -8.42
C CYS A 2 -0.77 -13.30 -9.65
N ARG A 3 -0.70 -13.88 -10.85
CA ARG A 3 -0.84 -13.17 -12.13
C ARG A 3 -1.89 -13.88 -12.98
N GLY A 4 -2.79 -13.10 -13.55
CA GLY A 4 -3.82 -13.56 -14.48
C GLY A 4 -3.62 -12.96 -15.88
N ARG A 5 -3.93 -13.75 -16.91
CA ARG A 5 -4.02 -13.28 -18.29
C ARG A 5 -5.38 -13.64 -18.86
N ASN A 6 -6.05 -12.67 -19.50
CA ASN A 6 -7.40 -12.83 -20.05
C ASN A 6 -8.38 -13.37 -19.01
N LEU A 7 -8.35 -12.78 -17.82
CA LEU A 7 -9.17 -13.18 -16.67
C LEU A 7 -10.54 -12.50 -16.76
N LEU A 8 -11.61 -13.27 -16.62
CA LEU A 8 -12.97 -12.77 -16.48
C LEU A 8 -13.31 -12.64 -14.99
N LEU A 9 -13.80 -11.47 -14.58
CA LEU A 9 -14.39 -11.20 -13.27
C LEU A 9 -15.82 -10.68 -13.47
N ASN A 10 -16.81 -11.35 -12.88
CA ASN A 10 -18.21 -10.97 -12.94
C ASN A 10 -18.61 -10.28 -11.63
N PHE A 11 -19.02 -9.02 -11.72
CA PHE A 11 -19.47 -8.21 -10.59
C PHE A 11 -20.98 -7.96 -10.59
N THR A 12 -21.76 -8.77 -11.32
CA THR A 12 -23.23 -8.64 -11.36
C THR A 12 -23.88 -8.89 -10.00
N SER A 13 -23.35 -9.81 -9.19
CA SER A 13 -23.86 -10.09 -7.84
C SER A 13 -23.60 -8.96 -6.85
N LEU A 14 -22.74 -7.98 -7.18
CA LEU A 14 -22.55 -6.79 -6.35
C LEU A 14 -23.73 -5.82 -6.43
N VAL A 15 -24.64 -5.98 -7.40
CA VAL A 15 -25.88 -5.21 -7.47
C VAL A 15 -26.76 -5.57 -6.26
N GLY A 16 -27.21 -4.56 -5.53
CA GLY A 16 -28.01 -4.74 -4.32
C GLY A 16 -27.21 -5.11 -3.06
N ARG A 17 -25.89 -5.37 -3.17
CA ARG A 17 -25.03 -5.45 -1.99
C ARG A 17 -24.74 -4.04 -1.48
N GLY A 18 -24.83 -3.86 -0.16
CA GLY A 18 -24.49 -2.59 0.49
C GLY A 18 -23.00 -2.24 0.34
N ASP A 19 -22.61 -1.05 0.78
CA ASP A 19 -21.26 -0.53 0.55
C ASP A 19 -20.20 -1.02 1.55
N ASN A 20 -20.59 -1.71 2.63
CA ASN A 20 -19.66 -2.28 3.60
C ASN A 20 -19.21 -3.69 3.21
N LEU A 21 -18.37 -3.77 2.17
CA LEU A 21 -17.76 -5.03 1.72
C LEU A 21 -16.31 -5.21 2.17
N ARG A 22 -15.79 -4.32 3.01
CA ARG A 22 -14.43 -4.43 3.54
C ARG A 22 -14.25 -5.77 4.28
N TYR A 23 -13.19 -6.48 3.90
CA TYR A 23 -12.81 -7.81 4.40
C TYR A 23 -13.83 -8.94 4.17
N LYS A 24 -14.86 -8.72 3.35
CA LYS A 24 -15.73 -9.81 2.94
C LYS A 24 -14.93 -10.82 2.09
N MET A 25 -15.21 -12.08 2.33
CA MET A 25 -14.52 -13.23 1.72
C MET A 25 -15.38 -13.91 0.65
N ASP A 26 -16.47 -13.26 0.26
CA ASP A 26 -17.48 -13.74 -0.66
C ASP A 26 -17.78 -12.66 -1.72
N ILE A 27 -16.77 -11.89 -2.15
CA ILE A 27 -16.96 -10.84 -3.15
C ILE A 27 -17.29 -11.48 -4.50
N LEU A 28 -16.60 -12.58 -4.83
CA LEU A 28 -16.86 -13.39 -6.01
C LEU A 28 -17.34 -14.78 -5.59
N GLY A 29 -18.51 -15.17 -6.05
CA GLY A 29 -19.09 -16.49 -5.89
C GLY A 29 -18.77 -17.44 -7.05
N PRO A 30 -19.27 -18.70 -6.99
CA PRO A 30 -19.01 -19.72 -8.01
C PRO A 30 -19.33 -19.24 -9.43
N GLY A 31 -18.35 -19.32 -10.33
CA GLY A 31 -18.51 -18.90 -11.72
C GLY A 31 -18.33 -17.40 -11.97
N GLU A 32 -18.11 -16.60 -10.93
CA GLU A 32 -17.88 -15.15 -11.06
C GLU A 32 -16.42 -14.79 -11.31
N ILE A 33 -15.53 -15.78 -11.31
CA ILE A 33 -14.14 -15.65 -11.77
C ILE A 33 -13.81 -16.81 -12.67
N GLY A 34 -13.17 -16.53 -13.80
CA GLY A 34 -12.83 -17.60 -14.72
C GLY A 34 -11.87 -17.21 -15.84
N GLY A 35 -11.48 -18.22 -16.60
CA GLY A 35 -10.59 -18.07 -17.75
C GLY A 35 -10.48 -19.34 -18.56
N TYR A 36 -9.93 -19.22 -19.76
CA TYR A 36 -9.74 -20.35 -20.67
C TYR A 36 -8.34 -20.94 -20.54
N CYS A 37 -8.18 -21.92 -19.64
CA CYS A 37 -6.89 -22.54 -19.36
C CYS A 37 -7.01 -24.03 -19.01
N LYS A 38 -5.85 -24.71 -18.87
CA LYS A 38 -5.78 -26.01 -18.20
C LYS A 38 -5.92 -25.77 -16.69
N PHE A 39 -7.14 -25.92 -16.19
CA PHE A 39 -7.45 -25.62 -14.81
C PHE A 39 -7.07 -26.78 -13.87
N HIS A 40 -6.23 -26.50 -12.88
CA HIS A 40 -5.73 -27.46 -11.89
C HIS A 40 -6.48 -27.30 -10.55
N SER A 41 -7.76 -27.68 -10.52
CA SER A 41 -8.66 -27.46 -9.38
C SER A 41 -8.17 -28.08 -8.06
N THR A 42 -7.64 -29.30 -8.09
CA THR A 42 -7.11 -29.96 -6.88
C THR A 42 -5.94 -29.18 -6.27
N ARG A 43 -5.00 -28.71 -7.11
CA ARG A 43 -3.87 -27.90 -6.63
C ARG A 43 -4.34 -26.60 -6.00
N LEU A 44 -5.28 -25.91 -6.64
CA LEU A 44 -5.86 -24.68 -6.08
C LEU A 44 -6.47 -24.93 -4.70
N LYS A 45 -7.25 -26.01 -4.52
CA LYS A 45 -7.87 -26.34 -3.23
C LYS A 45 -6.83 -26.63 -2.15
N ASN A 46 -5.76 -27.35 -2.47
CA ASN A 46 -4.68 -27.64 -1.53
C ASN A 46 -3.91 -26.38 -1.10
N GLU A 47 -3.74 -25.40 -1.99
CA GLU A 47 -3.08 -24.13 -1.68
C GLU A 47 -4.01 -23.11 -0.99
N ALA A 48 -5.27 -23.46 -0.78
CA ALA A 48 -6.29 -22.59 -0.21
C ALA A 48 -6.50 -22.75 1.30
N GLU A 49 -5.63 -23.49 1.99
CA GLU A 49 -5.73 -23.76 3.44
C GLU A 49 -5.69 -22.49 4.30
N HIS A 50 -4.97 -21.46 3.87
CA HIS A 50 -4.86 -20.18 4.57
C HIS A 50 -5.87 -19.14 4.06
N MET A 51 -7.14 -19.53 3.91
CA MET A 51 -8.23 -18.61 3.52
C MET A 51 -8.41 -17.51 4.57
N SER A 52 -8.15 -16.27 4.17
CA SER A 52 -8.35 -15.09 5.02
C SER A 52 -8.43 -13.84 4.16
N ALA A 53 -9.22 -12.87 4.60
CA ALA A 53 -9.50 -11.64 3.87
C ALA A 53 -8.26 -10.88 3.41
N LEU A 54 -7.18 -10.87 4.20
CA LEU A 54 -5.96 -10.11 3.93
C LEU A 54 -4.68 -10.95 3.88
N GLN A 55 -4.79 -12.29 3.99
CA GLN A 55 -3.60 -13.16 3.94
C GLN A 55 -3.51 -13.93 2.63
N SER A 56 -4.65 -14.18 1.98
CA SER A 56 -4.70 -14.86 0.69
C SER A 56 -5.83 -14.33 -0.20
N TRP A 57 -5.68 -14.58 -1.50
CA TRP A 57 -6.77 -14.40 -2.47
C TRP A 57 -7.64 -15.66 -2.61
N ALA A 58 -7.36 -16.70 -1.83
CA ALA A 58 -8.08 -17.96 -1.85
C ALA A 58 -9.61 -17.79 -1.75
N PRO A 59 -10.17 -16.88 -0.91
CA PRO A 59 -11.63 -16.72 -0.84
C PRO A 59 -12.31 -16.42 -2.18
N GLU A 60 -11.62 -15.71 -3.09
CA GLU A 60 -12.18 -15.44 -4.42
C GLU A 60 -11.79 -16.54 -5.42
N PHE A 61 -10.52 -16.99 -5.39
CA PHE A 61 -10.02 -17.93 -6.40
C PHE A 61 -10.60 -19.33 -6.29
N VAL A 62 -11.06 -19.78 -5.11
CA VAL A 62 -11.74 -21.08 -5.00
C VAL A 62 -12.97 -21.19 -5.89
N ASN A 63 -13.53 -20.06 -6.29
CA ASN A 63 -14.67 -19.96 -7.20
C ASN A 63 -14.30 -19.91 -8.68
N PHE A 64 -13.00 -20.06 -9.01
CA PHE A 64 -12.50 -20.03 -10.38
C PHE A 64 -13.07 -21.18 -11.22
N VAL A 65 -13.60 -20.84 -12.39
CA VAL A 65 -14.08 -21.81 -13.39
C VAL A 65 -13.33 -21.72 -14.71
N LYS A 66 -13.15 -22.87 -15.36
CA LYS A 66 -12.72 -22.89 -16.77
C LYS A 66 -13.90 -22.45 -17.62
N THR A 67 -13.76 -21.33 -18.33
CA THR A 67 -14.83 -20.85 -19.24
C THR A 67 -14.98 -21.76 -20.46
N PRO A 68 -16.16 -21.84 -21.08
CA PRO A 68 -16.40 -22.67 -22.26
C PRO A 68 -15.56 -22.23 -23.47
N GLY A 69 -15.23 -20.94 -23.53
CA GLY A 69 -14.45 -20.32 -24.58
C GLY A 69 -13.50 -19.26 -24.01
N ARG A 70 -12.76 -18.58 -24.89
CA ARG A 70 -11.80 -17.52 -24.51
C ARG A 70 -12.58 -16.24 -24.18
N PRO A 71 -12.53 -15.73 -22.93
CA PRO A 71 -13.42 -14.65 -22.50
C PRO A 71 -13.45 -13.41 -23.38
N ILE A 72 -12.27 -12.93 -23.82
CA ILE A 72 -12.16 -11.71 -24.63
C ILE A 72 -12.54 -11.95 -26.11
N PRO A 73 -11.92 -12.91 -26.85
CA PRO A 73 -12.29 -13.17 -28.24
C PRO A 73 -13.76 -13.57 -28.44
N ASP A 74 -14.33 -14.29 -27.49
CA ASP A 74 -15.69 -14.83 -27.60
C ASP A 74 -16.74 -13.85 -27.03
N GLY A 75 -16.35 -12.61 -26.70
CA GLY A 75 -17.27 -11.55 -26.30
C GLY A 75 -18.00 -11.79 -24.97
N MET A 76 -17.38 -12.49 -24.02
CA MET A 76 -18.03 -12.91 -22.76
C MET A 76 -18.08 -11.80 -21.69
N CYS A 77 -17.55 -10.60 -21.97
CA CYS A 77 -17.41 -9.51 -21.00
C CYS A 77 -18.03 -8.22 -21.57
N ASP A 78 -18.68 -7.45 -20.70
CA ASP A 78 -19.22 -6.12 -21.03
C ASP A 78 -18.10 -5.10 -21.25
N ILE A 79 -17.01 -5.23 -20.48
CA ILE A 79 -15.84 -4.35 -20.53
C ILE A 79 -14.57 -5.19 -20.67
N THR A 80 -13.64 -4.74 -21.52
CA THR A 80 -12.29 -5.29 -21.58
C THR A 80 -11.27 -4.23 -21.17
N ILE A 81 -10.38 -4.59 -20.24
CA ILE A 81 -9.29 -3.75 -19.75
C ILE A 81 -7.97 -4.29 -20.29
N ASP A 82 -7.34 -3.48 -21.15
CA ASP A 82 -6.11 -3.84 -21.85
C ASP A 82 -4.85 -3.56 -21.03
N LYS A 83 -4.86 -2.43 -20.33
CA LYS A 83 -3.76 -1.96 -19.50
C LYS A 83 -3.57 -2.89 -18.28
N PRO A 84 -2.33 -3.13 -17.80
CA PRO A 84 -2.12 -3.94 -16.59
C PRO A 84 -2.87 -3.37 -15.39
N THR A 85 -3.57 -4.25 -14.66
CA THR A 85 -4.32 -3.86 -13.46
C THR A 85 -3.79 -4.58 -12.23
N TYR A 86 -3.39 -3.81 -11.22
CA TYR A 86 -3.05 -4.30 -9.89
C TYR A 86 -4.30 -4.30 -9.03
N ILE A 87 -4.75 -5.48 -8.60
CA ILE A 87 -5.95 -5.67 -7.80
C ILE A 87 -5.53 -5.88 -6.34
N MET A 88 -5.94 -4.99 -5.44
CA MET A 88 -5.40 -4.89 -4.08
C MET A 88 -6.48 -5.00 -3.01
N LYS A 89 -6.25 -5.83 -1.99
CA LYS A 89 -6.98 -5.75 -0.70
C LYS A 89 -6.13 -4.92 0.26
N LEU A 90 -6.69 -3.84 0.79
CA LEU A 90 -5.98 -2.92 1.68
C LEU A 90 -6.18 -3.33 3.15
N ASP A 91 -5.16 -3.10 3.97
CA ASP A 91 -5.24 -3.35 5.41
C ASP A 91 -6.07 -2.27 6.11
N ALA A 92 -5.51 -1.08 6.38
CA ALA A 92 -6.26 0.00 7.01
C ALA A 92 -5.81 1.38 6.53
N THR A 93 -6.65 2.03 5.72
CA THR A 93 -6.33 3.29 5.03
C THR A 93 -6.17 4.51 5.95
N VAL A 94 -6.65 4.42 7.20
CA VAL A 94 -6.61 5.50 8.19
C VAL A 94 -5.36 5.47 9.08
N ASN A 95 -4.64 4.34 9.13
CA ASN A 95 -3.46 4.17 9.96
C ASN A 95 -2.23 4.04 9.08
N MET A 96 -1.25 4.94 9.26
CA MET A 96 -0.07 5.01 8.40
C MET A 96 0.69 3.67 8.37
N TYR A 97 0.96 3.07 9.52
CA TYR A 97 1.71 1.81 9.59
C TYR A 97 1.04 0.69 8.79
N HIS A 98 -0.27 0.51 8.99
CA HIS A 98 -1.04 -0.50 8.28
C HIS A 98 -1.13 -0.19 6.78
N HIS A 99 -1.38 1.06 6.38
CA HIS A 99 -1.48 1.40 4.96
C HIS A 99 -0.13 1.32 4.25
N PHE A 100 0.98 1.56 4.95
CA PHE A 100 2.31 1.35 4.41
C PHE A 100 2.69 -0.11 4.26
N CYS A 101 2.02 -1.04 4.97
CA CYS A 101 2.10 -2.45 4.63
C CYS A 101 1.59 -2.69 3.20
N ASP A 102 0.52 -2.01 2.78
CA ASP A 102 -0.05 -2.13 1.44
C ASP A 102 0.92 -1.62 0.37
N PHE A 103 1.46 -0.41 0.55
CA PHE A 103 2.41 0.20 -0.40
C PHE A 103 3.72 -0.59 -0.48
N PHE A 104 4.25 -1.04 0.66
CA PHE A 104 5.47 -1.81 0.70
C PHE A 104 5.29 -3.16 -0.01
N ASN A 105 4.19 -3.87 0.24
CA ASN A 105 3.91 -5.14 -0.41
C ASN A 105 3.60 -4.98 -1.91
N LEU A 106 2.95 -3.87 -2.32
CA LEU A 106 2.82 -3.52 -3.74
C LEU A 106 4.19 -3.33 -4.39
N TYR A 107 5.08 -2.55 -3.77
CA TYR A 107 6.44 -2.33 -4.26
C TYR A 107 7.24 -3.64 -4.35
N ALA A 108 7.23 -4.45 -3.28
CA ALA A 108 7.90 -5.75 -3.28
C ALA A 108 7.37 -6.65 -4.40
N SER A 109 6.06 -6.60 -4.67
CA SER A 109 5.43 -7.35 -5.76
C SER A 109 5.87 -6.91 -7.16
N LEU A 110 6.42 -5.70 -7.32
CA LEU A 110 7.01 -5.27 -8.60
C LEU A 110 8.26 -6.09 -8.93
N HIS A 111 9.02 -6.50 -7.91
CA HIS A 111 10.25 -7.29 -8.07
C HIS A 111 10.02 -8.80 -8.21
N VAL A 112 8.81 -9.29 -7.93
CA VAL A 112 8.51 -10.73 -7.96
C VAL A 112 8.21 -11.22 -9.38
N ASN A 113 9.02 -12.16 -9.89
CA ASN A 113 8.69 -12.96 -11.07
C ASN A 113 8.36 -12.13 -12.34
N SER A 114 9.17 -11.11 -12.64
CA SER A 114 9.01 -10.23 -13.81
C SER A 114 7.55 -9.82 -14.02
N THR A 115 6.94 -9.21 -12.99
CA THR A 115 5.50 -8.96 -12.80
C THR A 115 4.75 -8.52 -14.06
N HIS A 116 5.38 -7.71 -14.91
CA HIS A 116 5.01 -7.43 -16.28
C HIS A 116 6.22 -6.79 -17.00
N PRO A 117 6.36 -6.84 -18.34
CA PRO A 117 7.40 -6.06 -19.03
C PRO A 117 7.36 -4.56 -18.71
N SER A 118 6.21 -4.04 -18.29
CA SER A 118 6.00 -2.65 -17.86
C SER A 118 5.89 -2.49 -16.34
N THR A 119 6.46 -3.40 -15.54
CA THR A 119 6.35 -3.44 -14.06
C THR A 119 6.53 -2.09 -13.35
N PHE A 120 7.48 -1.26 -13.80
CA PHE A 120 7.76 0.06 -13.19
C PHE A 120 7.11 1.22 -13.94
N SER A 121 6.35 0.94 -15.00
CA SER A 121 5.55 1.96 -15.68
C SER A 121 4.41 2.38 -14.77
N ARG A 122 4.18 3.70 -14.68
CA ARG A 122 3.01 4.28 -14.01
C ARG A 122 1.75 4.24 -14.88
N ASP A 123 1.87 3.80 -16.13
CA ASP A 123 0.74 3.54 -17.01
C ASP A 123 0.13 2.17 -16.70
N ASN A 124 -0.52 2.07 -15.55
CA ASN A 124 -1.25 0.90 -15.06
C ASN A 124 -2.51 1.33 -14.29
N HIS A 125 -3.45 0.43 -14.08
CA HIS A 125 -4.58 0.66 -13.18
C HIS A 125 -4.35 0.01 -11.82
N ILE A 126 -4.91 0.63 -10.77
CA ILE A 126 -5.01 0.04 -9.45
C ILE A 126 -6.49 -0.06 -9.10
N LEU A 127 -6.95 -1.27 -8.83
CA LEU A 127 -8.30 -1.58 -8.38
C LEU A 127 -8.24 -1.99 -6.91
N VAL A 128 -8.78 -1.15 -6.04
CA VAL A 128 -8.97 -1.44 -4.62
C VAL A 128 -10.20 -2.33 -4.46
N TRP A 129 -10.03 -3.44 -3.75
CA TRP A 129 -11.04 -4.48 -3.54
C TRP A 129 -12.06 -4.10 -2.45
N GLU A 130 -12.67 -2.93 -2.60
CA GLU A 130 -13.67 -2.37 -1.69
C GLU A 130 -14.78 -1.65 -2.46
N THR A 131 -15.92 -1.43 -1.83
CA THR A 131 -17.05 -0.64 -2.38
C THR A 131 -17.14 0.78 -1.79
N PHE A 132 -16.22 1.15 -0.90
CA PHE A 132 -16.06 2.55 -0.49
C PHE A 132 -15.17 3.27 -1.49
N THR A 133 -15.46 4.54 -1.78
CA THR A 133 -14.49 5.35 -2.53
C THR A 133 -13.21 5.42 -1.72
N TYR A 134 -12.09 5.03 -2.34
CA TYR A 134 -10.81 5.14 -1.69
C TYR A 134 -10.50 6.61 -1.36
N ASP A 135 -10.37 6.90 -0.07
CA ASP A 135 -9.84 8.16 0.43
C ASP A 135 -8.95 7.90 1.65
N SER A 136 -7.81 8.57 1.67
CA SER A 136 -6.80 8.44 2.72
C SER A 136 -5.94 9.70 2.75
N ALA A 137 -5.45 10.06 3.94
CA ALA A 137 -4.42 11.08 4.09
C ALA A 137 -3.14 10.71 3.31
N PHE A 138 -2.90 9.42 3.08
CA PHE A 138 -1.69 8.89 2.43
C PHE A 138 -1.91 8.57 0.94
N LYS A 139 -3.04 8.96 0.35
CA LYS A 139 -3.39 8.63 -1.05
C LYS A 139 -2.35 9.06 -2.08
N ASP A 140 -1.59 10.10 -1.78
CA ASP A 140 -0.50 10.56 -2.63
C ASP A 140 0.59 9.50 -2.83
N ALA A 141 0.77 8.54 -1.90
CA ALA A 141 1.70 7.44 -2.08
C ALA A 141 1.38 6.56 -3.31
N PHE A 142 0.10 6.45 -3.71
CA PHE A 142 -0.26 5.76 -4.95
C PHE A 142 0.30 6.42 -6.21
N LYS A 143 0.62 7.72 -6.15
CA LYS A 143 1.32 8.40 -7.24
C LYS A 143 2.73 7.86 -7.43
N ALA A 144 3.30 7.07 -6.52
CA ALA A 144 4.55 6.36 -6.84
C ALA A 144 4.33 5.21 -7.85
N PHE A 145 3.13 4.63 -7.86
CA PHE A 145 2.83 3.39 -8.56
C PHE A 145 2.00 3.58 -9.82
N THR A 146 1.14 4.60 -9.88
CA THR A 146 0.27 4.86 -11.05
C THR A 146 0.12 6.35 -11.35
N SER A 147 -0.18 6.70 -12.59
CA SER A 147 -0.65 8.03 -13.02
C SER A 147 -2.15 8.07 -13.27
N ASN A 148 -2.84 6.93 -13.15
CA ASN A 148 -4.28 6.81 -13.36
C ASN A 148 -5.04 6.96 -12.03
N PRO A 149 -6.34 7.34 -12.06
CA PRO A 149 -7.19 7.30 -10.87
C PRO A 149 -7.24 5.91 -10.24
N ILE A 150 -7.43 5.88 -8.92
CA ILE A 150 -7.63 4.63 -8.17
C ILE A 150 -9.09 4.21 -8.34
N TRP A 151 -9.30 2.99 -8.83
CA TRP A 151 -10.61 2.40 -8.93
C TRP A 151 -10.97 1.64 -7.65
N ASP A 152 -12.27 1.52 -7.43
CA ASP A 152 -12.86 0.64 -6.43
C ASP A 152 -13.93 -0.24 -7.11
N LEU A 153 -14.54 -1.18 -6.39
CA LEU A 153 -15.49 -2.13 -6.96
C LEU A 153 -16.78 -1.47 -7.48
N LYS A 154 -17.09 -0.21 -7.11
CA LYS A 154 -18.26 0.49 -7.65
C LYS A 154 -18.12 0.80 -9.14
N GLU A 155 -16.89 0.99 -9.63
CA GLU A 155 -16.62 1.24 -11.06
C GLU A 155 -17.19 0.13 -11.96
N PHE A 156 -17.14 -1.10 -11.46
CA PHE A 156 -17.51 -2.30 -12.19
C PHE A 156 -18.77 -2.99 -11.65
N ARG A 157 -19.43 -2.43 -10.63
CA ARG A 157 -20.65 -3.00 -10.03
C ARG A 157 -21.71 -3.21 -11.13
N GLY A 158 -22.23 -4.43 -11.22
CA GLY A 158 -23.24 -4.80 -12.23
C GLY A 158 -22.69 -5.21 -13.59
N LYS A 159 -21.36 -5.31 -13.75
CA LYS A 159 -20.72 -5.61 -15.04
C LYS A 159 -19.83 -6.85 -14.96
N THR A 160 -19.67 -7.51 -16.10
CA THR A 160 -18.63 -8.53 -16.32
C THR A 160 -17.43 -7.90 -17.00
N VAL A 161 -16.25 -8.02 -16.39
CA VAL A 161 -15.03 -7.35 -16.82
C VAL A 161 -13.93 -8.36 -17.13
N CYS A 162 -13.35 -8.23 -18.31
CA CYS A 162 -12.20 -9.01 -18.74
C CYS A 162 -10.91 -8.20 -18.57
N PHE A 163 -9.94 -8.72 -17.83
CA PHE A 163 -8.60 -8.13 -17.69
C PHE A 163 -7.60 -8.89 -18.56
N LYS A 164 -7.00 -8.22 -19.56
CA LYS A 164 -5.92 -8.82 -20.35
C LYS A 164 -4.73 -9.19 -19.47
N ASN A 165 -4.38 -8.30 -18.54
CA ASN A 165 -3.31 -8.52 -17.57
C ASN A 165 -3.78 -8.08 -16.18
N ALA A 166 -3.86 -9.03 -15.24
CA ALA A 166 -4.17 -8.76 -13.84
C ALA A 166 -3.02 -9.23 -12.96
N VAL A 167 -2.65 -8.39 -11.98
CA VAL A 167 -1.68 -8.71 -10.94
C VAL A 167 -2.39 -8.65 -9.61
N PHE A 168 -2.21 -9.68 -8.80
CA PHE A 168 -2.67 -9.76 -7.42
C PHE A 168 -1.42 -9.70 -6.53
N PRO A 169 -1.07 -8.51 -6.03
CA PRO A 169 0.16 -8.30 -5.25
C PRO A 169 0.20 -9.16 -3.98
N LEU A 170 1.37 -9.21 -3.37
CA LEU A 170 1.53 -9.63 -1.98
C LEU A 170 0.56 -8.85 -1.10
N LEU A 171 -0.07 -9.56 -0.19
CA LEU A 171 -1.10 -9.00 0.67
C LEU A 171 -0.49 -8.50 1.99
N PRO A 172 -1.06 -7.46 2.60
CA PRO A 172 -0.46 -6.77 3.74
C PRO A 172 -0.34 -7.64 5.01
N ARG A 173 -1.20 -8.66 5.16
CA ARG A 173 -1.24 -9.53 6.35
C ARG A 173 -0.77 -10.96 6.06
N MET A 174 -0.15 -11.22 4.91
CA MET A 174 0.33 -12.55 4.52
C MET A 174 1.12 -13.20 5.68
N ILE A 175 0.88 -14.50 5.93
CA ILE A 175 1.61 -15.24 6.96
C ILE A 175 3.09 -15.32 6.53
N PHE A 176 4.00 -14.99 7.46
CA PHE A 176 5.42 -14.74 7.14
C PHE A 176 5.63 -13.68 6.05
N GLY A 177 4.62 -12.83 5.85
CA GLY A 177 4.63 -11.74 4.88
C GLY A 177 5.60 -10.64 5.30
N LEU A 178 6.04 -9.88 4.30
CA LEU A 178 6.96 -8.78 4.51
C LEU A 178 6.25 -7.62 5.26
N TYR A 179 6.97 -6.97 6.17
CA TYR A 179 6.57 -5.80 6.96
C TYR A 179 5.67 -6.07 8.19
N TYR A 180 4.50 -6.70 8.05
CA TYR A 180 3.58 -6.86 9.20
C TYR A 180 3.90 -8.09 10.07
N ASN A 181 4.33 -9.20 9.46
CA ASN A 181 4.56 -10.50 10.11
C ASN A 181 5.95 -11.07 9.82
N THR A 182 6.92 -10.23 9.47
CA THR A 182 8.29 -10.72 9.20
C THR A 182 8.99 -10.94 10.53
N PRO A 183 9.42 -12.17 10.86
CA PRO A 183 10.28 -12.38 12.01
C PRO A 183 11.58 -11.60 11.78
N LEU A 184 11.85 -10.62 12.63
CA LEU A 184 13.12 -9.91 12.63
C LEU A 184 14.18 -10.82 13.23
N ILE A 185 15.15 -11.21 12.41
CA ILE A 185 16.32 -11.95 12.90
C ILE A 185 17.21 -10.94 13.62
N TYR A 186 17.70 -11.31 14.80
CA TYR A 186 18.63 -10.48 15.56
C TYR A 186 19.85 -10.10 14.72
N GLY A 187 20.24 -8.82 14.75
CA GLY A 187 21.34 -8.29 13.94
C GLY A 187 20.97 -7.93 12.49
N CYS A 188 19.70 -8.05 12.08
CA CYS A 188 19.28 -7.52 10.79
C CYS A 188 19.24 -5.98 10.82
N GLU A 189 20.12 -5.38 10.04
CA GLU A 189 20.17 -3.94 9.77
C GLU A 189 20.27 -3.66 8.27
N THR A 190 20.06 -2.40 7.87
CA THR A 190 20.33 -1.93 6.49
C THR A 190 19.62 -2.70 5.36
N SER A 191 18.35 -3.09 5.57
CA SER A 191 17.60 -3.84 4.54
C SER A 191 17.52 -3.08 3.21
N GLY A 192 18.16 -3.62 2.17
CA GLY A 192 18.19 -3.04 0.84
C GLY A 192 16.80 -2.89 0.20
N LEU A 193 15.85 -3.77 0.55
CA LEU A 193 14.47 -3.68 0.06
C LEU A 193 13.74 -2.46 0.65
N PHE A 194 13.88 -2.24 1.95
CA PHE A 194 13.32 -1.06 2.63
C PHE A 194 13.95 0.23 2.15
N HIS A 195 15.27 0.25 2.01
CA HIS A 195 16.00 1.41 1.53
C HIS A 195 15.61 1.74 0.07
N SER A 196 15.44 0.73 -0.79
CA SER A 196 14.98 0.93 -2.17
C SER A 196 13.52 1.37 -2.24
N PHE A 197 12.64 0.85 -1.37
CA PHE A 197 11.26 1.31 -1.25
C PHE A 197 11.19 2.80 -0.87
N SER A 198 11.97 3.20 0.13
CA SER A 198 12.06 4.60 0.55
C SER A 198 12.47 5.52 -0.61
N LYS A 199 13.57 5.18 -1.28
CA LYS A 199 14.07 5.90 -2.46
C LYS A 199 13.04 5.95 -3.58
N HIS A 200 12.34 4.85 -3.84
CA HIS A 200 11.28 4.79 -4.86
C HIS A 200 10.14 5.77 -4.56
N ILE A 201 9.64 5.81 -3.31
CA ILE A 201 8.59 6.74 -2.90
C ILE A 201 9.08 8.19 -3.01
N LEU A 202 10.22 8.52 -2.40
CA LEU A 202 10.76 9.88 -2.38
C LEU A 202 11.00 10.43 -3.79
N HIS A 203 11.65 9.63 -4.65
CA HIS A 203 11.91 10.00 -6.04
C HIS A 203 10.61 10.19 -6.83
N SER A 204 9.67 9.23 -6.73
CA SER A 204 8.44 9.27 -7.54
C SER A 204 7.48 10.39 -7.13
N LEU A 205 7.54 10.82 -5.86
CA LEU A 205 6.79 11.94 -5.34
C LEU A 205 7.54 13.28 -5.42
N ASN A 206 8.75 13.29 -6.01
CA ASN A 206 9.60 14.47 -6.14
C ASN A 206 9.89 15.16 -4.79
N VAL A 207 10.09 14.36 -3.75
CA VAL A 207 10.55 14.83 -2.43
C VAL A 207 12.07 15.00 -2.52
N LYS A 208 12.54 16.24 -2.33
CA LYS A 208 13.95 16.58 -2.53
C LYS A 208 14.67 16.70 -1.19
N LEU A 209 15.94 16.30 -1.21
CA LEU A 209 16.87 16.64 -0.15
C LEU A 209 17.30 18.11 -0.32
N HIS A 210 17.09 18.90 0.71
CA HIS A 210 17.53 20.29 0.83
C HIS A 210 18.91 20.32 1.47
N LEU A 211 19.93 20.59 0.66
CA LEU A 211 21.29 20.78 1.16
C LEU A 211 21.31 21.84 2.26
N ARG A 212 22.09 21.61 3.30
CA ARG A 212 22.22 22.57 4.39
C ARG A 212 22.93 23.82 3.89
N THR A 213 22.39 24.98 4.25
CA THR A 213 22.99 26.31 3.97
C THR A 213 23.82 26.82 5.14
N ASP A 214 23.73 26.15 6.30
CA ASP A 214 24.43 26.46 7.52
C ASP A 214 24.68 25.17 8.34
N ASP A 215 25.46 25.28 9.41
CA ASP A 215 25.89 24.13 10.22
C ASP A 215 24.86 23.68 11.26
N ARG A 216 23.64 24.23 11.26
CA ARG A 216 22.64 23.86 12.26
C ARG A 216 22.10 22.45 12.03
N VAL A 217 21.90 21.73 13.13
CA VAL A 217 21.24 20.42 13.15
C VAL A 217 19.74 20.63 13.07
N ARG A 218 19.08 20.01 12.09
CA ARG A 218 17.61 20.08 11.91
C ARG A 218 16.93 19.04 12.79
N ILE A 219 16.23 19.52 13.82
CA ILE A 219 15.51 18.71 14.78
C ILE A 219 14.01 18.83 14.52
N THR A 220 13.35 17.70 14.27
CA THR A 220 11.90 17.63 14.09
C THR A 220 11.30 16.84 15.24
N LEU A 221 10.43 17.49 16.02
CA LEU A 221 9.61 16.83 17.04
C LEU A 221 8.21 16.58 16.47
N LEU A 222 7.86 15.31 16.30
CA LEU A 222 6.53 14.88 15.90
C LEU A 222 5.61 14.78 17.12
N SER A 223 4.73 15.77 17.25
CA SER A 223 3.65 15.75 18.24
C SER A 223 2.44 15.01 17.67
N ARG A 224 1.74 14.27 18.54
CA ARG A 224 0.53 13.54 18.14
C ARG A 224 -0.68 14.43 17.91
N GLY A 225 -0.74 15.61 18.54
CA GLY A 225 -1.92 16.47 18.47
C GLY A 225 -3.21 15.82 18.98
N THR A 226 -3.10 14.80 19.85
CA THR A 226 -4.24 14.09 20.47
C THR A 226 -4.24 14.27 21.98
N THR A 227 -5.39 14.04 22.64
CA THR A 227 -5.49 14.08 24.11
C THR A 227 -4.92 12.84 24.81
N TYR A 228 -4.62 11.77 24.07
CA TYR A 228 -4.10 10.51 24.60
C TYR A 228 -2.69 10.24 24.09
N ARG A 229 -1.87 9.60 24.93
CA ARG A 229 -0.46 9.24 24.65
C ARG A 229 0.32 10.46 24.14
N THR A 230 0.49 11.46 24.99
CA THR A 230 1.21 12.70 24.71
C THR A 230 2.53 12.75 25.47
N ILE A 231 3.48 13.53 24.94
CA ILE A 231 4.69 13.88 25.68
C ILE A 231 4.29 14.92 26.73
N LEU A 232 4.36 14.56 28.02
CA LEU A 232 3.83 15.40 29.11
C LEU A 232 4.54 16.75 29.22
N ASN A 233 5.85 16.74 28.99
CA ASN A 233 6.73 17.92 29.02
C ASN A 233 7.18 18.36 27.62
N GLU A 234 6.35 18.16 26.58
CA GLU A 234 6.68 18.50 25.19
C GLU A 234 7.16 19.95 25.04
N GLN A 235 6.49 20.87 25.74
CA GLN A 235 6.83 22.29 25.72
C GLN A 235 8.22 22.56 26.30
N GLU A 236 8.55 21.93 27.43
CA GLU A 236 9.87 22.07 28.06
C GLU A 236 10.99 21.53 27.16
N ILE A 237 10.73 20.42 26.44
CA ILE A 237 11.67 19.86 25.47
C ILE A 237 11.93 20.85 24.33
N VAL A 238 10.87 21.40 23.72
CA VAL A 238 11.00 22.38 22.64
C VAL A 238 11.76 23.62 23.11
N GLU A 239 11.42 24.15 24.29
CA GLU A 239 12.09 25.32 24.88
C GLU A 239 13.57 25.06 25.21
N ALA A 240 13.91 23.85 25.68
CA ALA A 240 15.29 23.47 25.93
C ALA A 240 16.09 23.37 24.63
N LEU A 241 15.52 22.79 23.57
CA LEU A 241 16.18 22.67 22.27
C LEU A 241 16.39 24.04 21.61
N LEU A 242 15.43 24.96 21.71
CA LEU A 242 15.51 26.31 21.13
C LEU A 242 16.60 27.18 21.75
N LYS A 243 17.06 26.87 22.98
CA LYS A 243 18.17 27.61 23.63
C LYS A 243 19.54 27.32 23.01
N VAL A 244 19.66 26.26 22.22
CA VAL A 244 20.92 25.85 21.59
C VAL A 244 21.04 26.51 20.21
N LYS A 245 21.98 27.46 20.05
CA LYS A 245 22.17 28.22 18.80
C LYS A 245 22.46 27.34 17.56
N GLY A 246 23.03 26.16 17.77
CA GLY A 246 23.35 25.21 16.71
C GLY A 246 22.16 24.38 16.21
N TYR A 247 20.95 24.56 16.74
CA TYR A 247 19.79 23.77 16.36
C TYR A 247 18.77 24.59 15.56
N TYR A 248 18.23 23.97 14.52
CA TYR A 248 16.98 24.39 13.89
C TYR A 248 15.88 23.45 14.36
N VAL A 249 15.00 23.93 15.23
CA VAL A 249 13.97 23.11 15.88
C VAL A 249 12.62 23.41 15.25
N GLN A 250 11.92 22.36 14.81
CA GLN A 250 10.53 22.45 14.38
C GLN A 250 9.67 21.42 15.12
N ARG A 251 8.54 21.89 15.66
CA ARG A 251 7.49 21.04 16.19
C ARG A 251 6.42 20.87 15.12
N VAL A 252 6.07 19.63 14.81
CA VAL A 252 5.08 19.32 13.76
C VAL A 252 3.97 18.44 14.29
N VAL A 253 2.77 18.61 13.73
CA VAL A 253 1.62 17.73 13.92
C VAL A 253 1.20 17.26 12.54
N TYR A 254 1.35 15.97 12.27
CA TYR A 254 0.99 15.37 10.98
C TYR A 254 -0.46 14.90 10.99
N ASP A 255 -1.38 15.87 10.96
CA ASP A 255 -2.80 15.60 10.78
C ASP A 255 -3.22 15.78 9.30
N ARG A 256 -4.53 15.78 9.04
CA ARG A 256 -5.08 15.91 7.68
C ARG A 256 -4.85 17.28 7.04
N THR A 257 -4.45 18.29 7.81
CA THR A 257 -4.18 19.64 7.31
C THR A 257 -2.81 19.76 6.65
N VAL A 258 -1.88 18.86 6.98
CA VAL A 258 -0.55 18.81 6.37
C VAL A 258 -0.55 17.75 5.26
N PRO A 259 -0.43 18.13 3.97
CA PRO A 259 -0.40 17.17 2.87
C PRO A 259 0.71 16.14 3.06
N PHE A 260 0.45 14.89 2.70
CA PHE A 260 1.41 13.80 2.94
C PHE A 260 2.78 14.04 2.29
N THR A 261 2.82 14.59 1.08
CA THR A 261 4.07 15.00 0.42
C THR A 261 4.86 16.03 1.21
N LYS A 262 4.18 16.95 1.93
CA LYS A 262 4.83 17.91 2.82
C LYS A 262 5.36 17.24 4.09
N GLN A 263 4.64 16.26 4.64
CA GLN A 263 5.13 15.47 5.76
C GLN A 263 6.43 14.73 5.38
N LEU A 264 6.47 14.14 4.18
CA LEU A 264 7.69 13.51 3.65
C LEU A 264 8.83 14.50 3.44
N ASP A 265 8.56 15.69 2.90
CA ASP A 265 9.55 16.76 2.73
C ASP A 265 10.19 17.18 4.06
N ILE A 266 9.38 17.36 5.11
CA ILE A 266 9.87 17.68 6.45
C ILE A 266 10.70 16.51 7.01
N THR A 267 10.17 15.29 6.95
CA THR A 267 10.84 14.09 7.47
C THR A 267 12.17 13.83 6.75
N HIS A 268 12.21 13.86 5.43
CA HIS A 268 13.42 13.59 4.64
C HIS A 268 14.52 14.63 4.85
N ASN A 269 14.16 15.80 5.38
CA ASN A 269 15.07 16.89 5.67
C ASN A 269 15.31 17.09 7.18
N THR A 270 15.21 16.01 7.95
CA THR A 270 15.45 15.97 9.39
C THR A 270 16.75 15.24 9.71
N ASP A 271 17.55 15.80 10.62
CA ASP A 271 18.77 15.18 11.14
C ASP A 271 18.52 14.45 12.47
N VAL A 272 17.64 14.98 13.30
CA VAL A 272 17.20 14.34 14.54
C VAL A 272 15.68 14.32 14.58
N PHE A 273 15.09 13.14 14.56
CA PHE A 273 13.65 12.95 14.63
C PHE A 273 13.25 12.49 16.03
N ILE A 274 12.42 13.28 16.71
CA ILE A 274 11.91 12.98 18.04
C ILE A 274 10.43 12.64 17.91
N GLY A 275 10.00 11.49 18.41
CA GLY A 275 8.60 11.10 18.33
C GLY A 275 8.25 9.95 19.27
N MET A 276 6.98 9.82 19.61
CA MET A 276 6.52 8.71 20.45
C MET A 276 6.27 7.44 19.66
N HIS A 277 6.37 6.29 20.35
CA HIS A 277 6.01 5.00 19.80
C HIS A 277 4.61 5.00 19.14
N GLY A 278 4.55 4.50 17.91
CA GLY A 278 3.28 4.25 17.20
C GLY A 278 3.36 4.46 15.70
N ALA A 279 2.18 4.51 15.05
CA ALA A 279 2.07 4.54 13.59
C ALA A 279 2.74 5.76 12.93
N GLY A 280 2.89 6.88 13.66
CA GLY A 280 3.61 8.06 13.17
C GLY A 280 5.10 7.79 12.91
N LEU A 281 5.71 6.83 13.60
CA LEU A 281 7.10 6.42 13.33
C LEU A 281 7.26 5.61 12.03
N THR A 282 6.19 5.39 11.26
CA THR A 282 6.34 4.94 9.86
C THR A 282 7.17 5.95 9.04
N HIS A 283 7.23 7.22 9.46
CA HIS A 283 8.11 8.23 8.88
C HIS A 283 9.60 7.88 8.94
N LEU A 284 10.03 6.97 9.82
CA LEU A 284 11.42 6.50 9.89
C LEU A 284 11.92 5.92 8.55
N LEU A 285 11.01 5.37 7.74
CA LEU A 285 11.34 4.89 6.40
C LEU A 285 11.92 6.00 5.50
N PHE A 286 11.58 7.25 5.74
CA PHE A 286 11.88 8.38 4.84
C PHE A 286 12.92 9.35 5.41
N LEU A 287 13.44 9.08 6.60
CA LEU A 287 14.58 9.81 7.14
C LEU A 287 15.82 9.63 6.24
N PRO A 288 16.71 10.61 6.17
CA PRO A 288 18.00 10.42 5.52
C PRO A 288 18.87 9.43 6.31
N ASP A 289 19.83 8.79 5.64
CA ASP A 289 20.64 7.70 6.22
C ASP A 289 21.45 8.11 7.47
N TRP A 290 21.74 9.41 7.63
CA TRP A 290 22.48 9.93 8.78
C TRP A 290 21.58 10.35 9.96
N ALA A 291 20.25 10.28 9.82
CA ALA A 291 19.36 10.77 10.85
C ALA A 291 19.41 9.92 12.13
N ALA A 292 19.28 10.59 13.27
CA ALA A 292 19.10 9.95 14.56
C ALA A 292 17.62 9.97 14.98
N LEU A 293 17.16 8.88 15.60
CA LEU A 293 15.84 8.78 16.21
C LEU A 293 15.93 8.87 17.73
N PHE A 294 15.06 9.69 18.32
CA PHE A 294 14.71 9.61 19.74
C PHE A 294 13.26 9.19 19.87
N GLU A 295 13.06 7.92 20.23
CA GLU A 295 11.74 7.41 20.58
C GLU A 295 11.47 7.68 22.07
N VAL A 296 10.36 8.34 22.36
CA VAL A 296 9.94 8.75 23.72
C VAL A 296 8.62 8.14 24.16
#